data_AF-A0A2H9QWF0-F1
#
_entry.id   AF-A0A2H9QWF0-F1
#
_cell.length_a   1.000
_cell.length_b   1.000
_cell.length_c   1.000
_cell.angle_alpha   90.00
_cell.angle_beta   90.00
_cell.angle_gamma   90.00
#
_symmetry.space_group_name_H-M   'P 1'
#
loop_
_entity.id
_entity.type
_entity.pdbx_description
1 polymer ?
#
loop_
_entity_poly.entity_id
_entity_poly.type
_entity_poly.pdbx_seq_one_letter_code
_entity_poly.pdbx_strand_id
1 'polypeptide(L)' 'MFLFQKKIHGRRYWYFGRSARVNGVAKRVWEEFAGTSESLYQKFKSAGELPEVKLKTYQFGKLAAVLAVKI' A
#
# COMPACT_ATOMS: atom_id res chain seq x y z
N MET A 1 2.19 -7.60 -4.40
CA MET A 1 2.60 -6.42 -3.59
C MET A 1 1.77 -6.42 -2.32
N PHE A 2 2.30 -5.96 -1.19
CA PHE A 2 1.56 -5.79 0.07
C PHE A 2 1.98 -4.49 0.75
N LEU A 3 1.12 -3.93 1.60
CA LEU A 3 1.44 -2.76 2.40
C LEU A 3 1.84 -3.22 3.81
N PHE A 4 2.87 -2.61 4.40
CA PHE A 4 3.27 -2.90 5.78
C PHE A 4 3.76 -1.63 6.48
N GLN A 5 3.70 -1.66 7.81
CA GLN A 5 4.17 -0.56 8.66
C GLN A 5 5.60 -0.81 9.11
N LYS A 6 6.40 0.25 9.16
CA LYS A 6 7.69 0.29 9.85
C LYS A 6 7.68 1.40 10.89
N LYS A 7 8.23 1.10 12.06
CA LYS A 7 8.51 2.09 13.09
C LYS A 7 9.96 2.53 12.94
N ILE A 8 10.18 3.80 12.66
CA ILE A 8 11.51 4.40 12.49
C ILE A 8 11.54 5.64 13.39
N HIS A 9 12.52 5.74 14.29
CA HIS A 9 12.66 6.86 15.25
C HIS A 9 11.35 7.24 15.97
N GLY A 10 10.61 6.22 16.46
CA GLY A 10 9.35 6.43 17.18
C GLY A 10 8.12 6.73 16.30
N ARG A 11 8.32 7.07 15.02
CA ARG A 11 7.26 7.41 14.07
C ARG A 11 6.90 6.20 13.19
N ARG A 12 5.62 6.12 12.80
CA ARG A 12 5.11 5.04 11.94
C ARG A 12 5.05 5.49 10.49
N TYR A 13 5.63 4.67 9.63
CA TYR A 13 5.74 4.89 8.20
C TYR A 13 5.16 3.69 7.45
N TRP A 14 4.53 3.97 6.33
CA TRP A 14 3.95 2.96 5.46
C TRP A 14 4.85 2.70 4.27
N TYR A 15 4.99 1.42 3.93
CA TYR A 15 5.80 0.96 2.82
C TYR A 15 5.05 -0.07 2.00
N PHE A 16 5.25 -0.04 0.69
CA PHE A 16 4.93 -1.14 -0.20
C PHE A 16 6.04 -2.17 -0.14
N GLY A 17 5.65 -3.44 -0.20
CA GLY A 17 6.55 -4.57 -0.17
C GLY A 17 6.22 -5.58 -1.25
N ARG A 18 7.24 -6.23 -1.77
CA ARG A 18 7.08 -7.44 -2.59
C ARG A 18 7.90 -8.56 -1.97
N SER A 19 7.25 -9.71 -1.82
CA SER A 19 7.91 -10.95 -1.45
C SER A 19 8.11 -11.79 -2.70
N ALA A 20 9.25 -12.46 -2.76
CA ALA A 20 9.55 -13.48 -3.75
C ALA A 20 10.26 -14.64 -3.06
N ARG A 21 10.26 -15.82 -3.69
CA ARG A 21 11.08 -16.93 -3.22
C ARG A 21 12.51 -16.71 -3.69
N VAL A 22 13.44 -16.66 -2.75
CA VAL A 22 14.87 -16.58 -3.01
C VAL A 22 15.50 -17.79 -2.33
N ASN A 23 16.04 -18.72 -3.12
CA ASN A 23 16.59 -20.00 -2.66
C ASN A 23 15.58 -20.80 -1.82
N GLY A 24 14.35 -20.95 -2.32
CA GLY A 24 13.28 -21.71 -1.67
C GLY A 24 12.55 -20.99 -0.53
N VAL A 25 13.17 -19.96 0.07
CA VAL A 25 12.62 -19.20 1.19
C VAL A 25 11.90 -17.94 0.71
N ALA A 26 10.71 -17.67 1.25
CA ALA A 26 10.02 -16.41 0.99
C ALA A 26 10.77 -15.24 1.65
N LYS A 27 11.36 -14.36 0.83
CA LYS A 27 12.07 -13.17 1.29
C LYS A 27 11.41 -11.92 0.72
N ARG A 28 11.49 -10.83 1.48
CA ARG A 28 11.09 -9.51 1.00
C ARG A 28 12.21 -8.99 0.10
N VAL A 29 11.91 -8.84 -1.18
CA VAL A 29 12.90 -8.50 -2.22
C VAL A 29 12.85 -7.03 -2.63
N TRP A 30 11.77 -6.35 -2.29
CA TRP A 30 11.59 -4.95 -2.64
C TRP A 30 10.71 -4.25 -1.63
N GLU A 31 11.06 -3.00 -1.34
CA GLU A 31 10.31 -2.10 -0.47
C GLU A 31 10.37 -0.68 -1.03
N GLU A 32 9.23 0.02 -1.03
CA GLU A 32 9.14 1.43 -1.42
C GLU A 32 8.33 2.22 -0.41
N PHE A 33 8.76 3.45 -0.13
CA PHE A 33 8.11 4.31 0.84
C PHE A 33 6.77 4.84 0.29
N ALA A 34 5.67 4.49 0.97
CA ALA A 34 4.33 4.91 0.58
C ALA A 34 3.95 6.28 1.18
N GLY A 35 4.46 6.59 2.37
CA GLY A 35 4.17 7.83 3.09
C GLY A 35 3.94 7.65 4.58
N THR A 36 3.65 8.76 5.27
CA THR A 36 3.08 8.76 6.62
C THR A 36 1.57 8.59 6.57
N SER A 37 0.94 8.21 7.67
CA SER A 37 -0.52 8.10 7.77
C SER A 37 -1.25 9.38 7.34
N GLU A 38 -0.73 10.55 7.74
CA GLU A 38 -1.30 11.85 7.36
C GLU A 38 -1.18 12.13 5.87
N SER A 39 0.00 11.88 5.28
CA SER A 39 0.22 12.08 3.84
C SER A 39 -0.66 11.17 2.99
N LEU A 40 -0.88 9.92 3.42
CA LEU A 40 -1.79 8.99 2.77
C LEU A 40 -3.24 9.45 2.91
N TYR A 41 -3.65 9.89 4.10
CA TYR A 41 -5.00 10.42 4.33
C TYR A 41 -5.30 11.63 3.44
N GLN A 42 -4.35 12.56 3.31
CA GLN A 42 -4.50 13.72 2.43
C GLN A 42 -4.60 13.31 0.96
N LYS A 43 -3.76 12.37 0.50
CA LYS A 43 -3.84 11.80 -0.85
C LYS A 43 -5.19 11.12 -1.12
N PHE A 44 -5.73 10.38 -0.16
CA PHE A 44 -7.05 9.76 -0.28
C PHE A 44 -8.17 10.80 -0.33
N LYS A 45 -8.05 11.88 0.46
CA LYS A 45 -9.03 12.96 0.48
C LYS A 45 -9.00 13.78 -0.81
N SER A 46 -7.81 14.04 -1.35
CA SER A 46 -7.63 14.77 -2.61
C SER A 46 -7.99 13.95 -3.85
N ALA A 47 -7.98 12.61 -3.75
CA ALA A 47 -8.29 11.74 -4.87
C ALA A 47 -9.78 11.74 -5.28
N GLY A 48 -10.67 12.34 -4.48
CA GLY A 48 -12.11 12.39 -4.79
C GLY A 48 -12.77 11.02 -4.84
N GLU A 49 -14.10 10.97 -4.96
CA GLU A 49 -14.86 9.72 -4.98
C GLU A 49 -14.45 8.85 -6.17
N LEU A 50 -13.71 7.77 -5.88
CA LEU A 50 -13.49 6.69 -6.82
C LEU A 50 -14.86 6.05 -7.15
N PRO A 51 -15.11 5.70 -8.43
CA PRO A 51 -16.38 5.09 -8.82
C PRO A 51 -16.67 3.87 -7.94
N GLU A 52 -17.92 3.73 -7.49
CA GLU A 52 -18.39 2.67 -6.59
C GLU A 52 -18.24 1.29 -7.23
N VAL A 53 -17.02 0.78 -7.26
CA VAL A 53 -16.78 -0.65 -7.45
C VAL A 53 -17.16 -1.28 -6.12
N LYS A 54 -18.31 -1.95 -6.07
CA LYS A 54 -18.77 -2.79 -4.95
C LYS A 54 -17.75 -3.90 -4.67
N LEU A 55 -16.66 -3.55 -4.01
CA LEU A 55 -15.66 -4.46 -3.48
C LEU A 55 -16.14 -4.88 -2.10
N LYS A 56 -16.56 -6.15 -1.97
CA LYS A 56 -16.90 -6.82 -0.70
C LYS A 56 -15.74 -6.88 0.33
N THR A 57 -14.64 -6.18 0.09
CA THR A 57 -13.38 -6.20 0.87
C THR A 57 -12.91 -4.77 1.12
N TYR A 58 -13.69 -4.03 1.90
CA TYR A 58 -13.54 -2.60 2.17
C TYR A 58 -12.22 -2.17 2.85
N GLN A 59 -11.35 -3.08 3.30
CA GLN A 59 -10.06 -2.70 3.91
C GLN A 59 -8.85 -2.72 2.96
N PHE A 60 -8.91 -3.44 1.84
CA PHE A 60 -7.74 -3.61 0.96
C PHE A 60 -8.02 -3.30 -0.51
N GLY A 61 -9.30 -3.19 -0.90
CA GLY A 61 -9.70 -2.95 -2.29
C GLY A 61 -9.30 -1.57 -2.84
N LYS A 62 -9.40 -0.51 -2.04
CA LYS A 62 -9.08 0.87 -2.49
C LYS A 62 -7.63 1.02 -2.95
N LEU A 63 -6.71 0.27 -2.34
CA LEU A 63 -5.28 0.35 -2.64
C LEU A 63 -4.90 -0.49 -3.87
N ALA A 64 -5.57 -1.64 -4.06
CA ALA A 64 -5.43 -2.46 -5.26
C ALA A 64 -6.02 -1.77 -6.51
N ALA A 65 -7.10 -1.00 -6.36
CA ALA A 65 -7.71 -0.23 -7.44
C ALA A 65 -6.76 0.86 -7.98
N VAL A 66 -6.02 1.54 -7.10
CA VAL A 66 -5.00 2.53 -7.52
C VAL A 66 -3.82 1.87 -8.23
N LEU A 67 -3.41 0.65 -7.82
CA LEU A 67 -2.35 -0.11 -8.51
C LEU A 67 -2.80 -0.72 -9.85
N ALA A 68 -4.11 -0.84 -10.10
CA ALA A 68 -4.66 -1.41 -11.34
C ALA A 68 -4.77 -0.41 -12.49
N VAL A 69 -4.64 0.90 -12.21
CA VAL A 69 -4.53 1.93 -13.25
C VAL A 69 -3.11 1.85 -13.81
N LYS A 70 -2.96 1.11 -14.92
CA LYS A 70 -1.74 1.09 -15.74
C LYS A 70 -1.51 2.49 -16.33
N ILE A 71 -0.29 3.01 -16.12
CA ILE A 71 0.37 3.95 -17.03
C ILE A 71 0.98 3.14 -18.18
#